data_AF-R9K0A9-F1
#
_entry.id   AF-R9K0A9-F1
#
_cell.length_a   1.000
_cell.length_b   1.000
_cell.length_c   1.000
_cell.angle_alpha   90.00
_cell.angle_beta   90.00
_cell.angle_gamma   90.00
#
_symmetry.space_group_name_H-M   'P 1'
#
loop_
_entity.id
_entity.type
_entity.pdbx_description
1 polymer ?
#
loop_
_entity_poly.entity_id
_entity_poly.type
_entity_poly.pdbx_seq_one_letter_code
_entity_poly.pdbx_strand_id
1 'polypeptide(L)'
;MRGIDTQVRKTRRAIFREVANMAYHSENIVDDMEALPYKLVDAENSPYWDNIYREREIVRERTRLAMGMSLRPEDEPVQVSQGVEESNIDEKYYEPPLMQVIASACNACAENKYEVTNKCMGCLAHPCNEVCPRGAITMQNGRSVIDQEKCIKCGKCKTVCPYDAISHQQRPCLSHCGVNAIYSDSHGRAVIDDEKCVSCGQCMVSCPFGAIADKSQIFQLIRAMQSGRKIIAQVAPAFVGQFGPKVTPDMLKTALKELGFYDVYETAIGADMGAMTEAEHYVNEVATGEVPFLLTSCCPSWSMLAKKFFPETIDKISNALTPMVATARVIKEEHPDASVVFIGPCASKKLEAMRRTVRSDVDFVITFEELTGMFEAKGILLEEIQALDTMDGATAAGRGYGVAGGVASAIESCIKEYYPDTEIHIEHAESLSECKKILMLAKAGKKNGCLIEGMACPGGCVAGAGTNIAIPVATKDLLGYKNASEKKLPEADVRQPE
;
A
#
# COMPACT_ATOMS: atom_id res chain seq x y z
N MET A 1 -0.67 -9.63 -9.98
CA MET A 1 0.33 -8.73 -10.61
C MET A 1 1.45 -8.31 -9.66
N ARG A 2 1.22 -8.25 -8.34
CA ARG A 2 2.29 -7.93 -7.37
C ARG A 2 3.46 -8.90 -7.47
N GLY A 3 4.67 -8.35 -7.42
CA GLY A 3 5.90 -9.12 -7.55
C GLY A 3 6.27 -9.59 -8.95
N ILE A 4 5.50 -9.21 -9.97
CA ILE A 4 5.83 -9.47 -11.38
C ILE A 4 6.40 -8.17 -11.96
N ASP A 5 7.50 -8.28 -12.71
CA ASP A 5 8.12 -7.14 -13.37
C ASP A 5 7.37 -6.80 -14.68
N THR A 6 6.26 -6.07 -14.53
CA THR A 6 5.40 -5.63 -15.64
C THR A 6 5.84 -4.27 -16.20
N GLN A 7 5.35 -3.91 -17.38
CA GLN A 7 5.64 -2.59 -17.96
C GLN A 7 5.14 -1.42 -17.10
N VAL A 8 3.97 -1.57 -16.47
CA VAL A 8 3.47 -0.58 -15.49
C VAL A 8 4.50 -0.30 -14.40
N ARG A 9 5.13 -1.35 -13.90
CA ARG A 9 6.13 -1.24 -12.84
C ARG A 9 7.44 -0.62 -13.33
N LYS A 10 7.91 -1.03 -14.52
CA LYS A 10 9.10 -0.44 -15.16
C LYS A 10 8.92 1.06 -15.38
N THR A 11 7.78 1.48 -15.91
CA THR A 11 7.47 2.91 -16.10
C THR A 11 7.42 3.66 -14.77
N ARG A 12 6.79 3.11 -13.72
CA ARG A 12 6.75 3.74 -12.40
C ARG A 12 8.15 3.92 -11.81
N ARG A 13 8.98 2.88 -11.86
CA ARG A 13 10.38 2.93 -11.38
C ARG A 13 11.22 3.93 -12.15
N ALA A 14 11.12 3.95 -13.47
CA ALA A 14 11.79 4.93 -14.31
C ALA A 14 11.40 6.36 -13.88
N ILE A 15 10.12 6.63 -13.64
CA ILE A 15 9.66 7.95 -13.19
C ILE A 15 10.20 8.28 -11.80
N PHE A 16 10.18 7.36 -10.84
CA PHE A 16 10.78 7.62 -9.51
C PHE A 16 12.28 7.90 -9.61
N ARG A 17 13.02 7.15 -10.44
CA ARG A 17 14.44 7.40 -10.70
C ARG A 17 14.66 8.78 -11.31
N GLU A 18 13.92 9.14 -12.35
CA GLU A 18 14.09 10.45 -13.00
C GLU A 18 13.66 11.62 -12.10
N VAL A 19 12.60 11.47 -11.31
CA VAL A 19 12.20 12.47 -10.30
C VAL A 19 13.26 12.62 -9.21
N ALA A 20 13.82 11.51 -8.72
CA ALA A 20 14.95 11.57 -7.78
C ALA A 20 16.18 12.21 -8.44
N ASN A 21 16.48 11.89 -9.70
CA ASN A 21 17.59 12.50 -10.44
C ASN A 21 17.41 14.02 -10.61
N MET A 22 16.21 14.48 -10.96
CA MET A 22 15.87 15.91 -10.96
C MET A 22 16.05 16.51 -9.56
N ALA A 23 15.59 15.83 -8.52
CA ALA A 23 15.76 16.26 -7.15
C ALA A 23 17.21 16.24 -6.67
N TYR A 24 18.13 15.49 -7.28
CA TYR A 24 19.54 15.52 -6.92
C TYR A 24 20.33 16.56 -7.72
N HIS A 25 20.00 16.76 -9.00
CA HIS A 25 20.92 17.37 -9.96
C HIS A 25 20.32 18.50 -10.80
N SER A 26 19.01 18.71 -10.80
CA SER A 26 18.38 19.73 -11.65
C SER A 26 18.80 21.14 -11.25
N GLU A 27 19.22 21.92 -12.25
CA GLU A 27 19.43 23.37 -12.14
C GLU A 27 18.18 24.17 -12.57
N ASN A 28 17.37 23.60 -13.47
CA ASN A 28 16.09 24.16 -13.89
C ASN A 28 14.99 23.09 -13.88
N ILE A 29 14.26 23.02 -12.77
CA ILE A 29 13.25 22.00 -12.55
C ILE A 29 12.08 22.10 -13.53
N VAL A 30 11.74 23.31 -13.96
CA VAL A 30 10.63 23.55 -14.90
C VAL A 30 10.95 22.89 -16.24
N ASP A 31 12.12 23.18 -16.81
CA ASP A 31 12.53 22.64 -18.11
C ASP A 31 12.70 21.11 -18.04
N ASP A 32 13.30 20.59 -16.96
CA ASP A 32 13.51 19.15 -16.79
C ASP A 32 12.19 18.38 -16.69
N MET A 33 11.19 18.94 -15.99
CA MET A 33 9.85 18.34 -15.92
C MET A 33 9.15 18.31 -17.29
N GLU A 34 9.24 19.39 -18.06
CA GLU A 34 8.63 19.47 -19.40
C GLU A 34 9.34 18.53 -20.40
N ALA A 35 10.66 18.33 -20.24
CA ALA A 35 11.47 17.45 -21.08
C ALA A 35 11.28 15.95 -20.74
N LEU A 36 10.97 15.61 -19.48
CA LEU A 36 10.93 14.23 -19.00
C LEU A 36 10.04 13.26 -19.83
N PRO A 37 8.82 13.64 -20.27
CA PRO A 37 8.02 12.78 -21.15
C PRO A 37 8.73 12.40 -22.46
N TYR A 38 9.56 13.29 -23.00
CA TYR A 38 10.33 13.05 -24.23
C TYR A 38 11.58 12.20 -23.97
N LYS A 39 12.10 12.23 -22.75
CA LYS A 39 13.20 11.37 -22.31
C LYS A 39 12.75 9.91 -22.11
N LEU A 40 11.55 9.71 -21.56
CA LEU A 40 11.06 8.38 -21.19
C LEU A 40 10.26 7.68 -22.30
N VAL A 41 9.66 8.44 -23.22
CA VAL A 41 8.84 7.89 -24.31
C VAL A 41 9.57 8.04 -25.62
N ASP A 42 9.74 6.92 -26.33
CA ASP A 42 10.36 6.89 -27.65
C ASP A 42 9.62 7.81 -28.63
N ALA A 43 10.38 8.45 -29.52
CA ALA A 43 9.86 9.48 -30.41
C ALA A 43 8.99 8.92 -31.55
N GLU A 44 9.24 7.68 -31.95
CA GLU A 44 8.67 7.07 -33.16
C GLU A 44 7.78 5.87 -32.83
N ASN A 45 7.98 5.24 -31.67
CA ASN A 45 7.31 4.00 -31.28
C ASN A 45 6.57 4.13 -29.95
N SER A 46 5.33 3.65 -29.93
CA SER A 46 4.54 3.45 -28.72
C SER A 46 4.14 1.97 -28.67
N PRO A 47 5.01 1.11 -28.10
CA PRO A 47 4.83 -0.34 -28.19
C PRO A 47 3.64 -0.87 -27.37
N TYR A 48 3.11 -0.07 -26.43
CA TYR A 48 2.06 -0.48 -25.49
C TYR A 48 0.74 0.29 -25.66
N TRP A 49 0.79 1.47 -26.27
CA TRP A 49 -0.37 2.31 -26.54
C TRP A 49 -0.47 2.59 -28.03
N ASP A 50 -1.67 2.90 -28.52
CA ASP A 50 -1.84 3.24 -29.94
C ASP A 50 -1.31 4.65 -30.28
N ASN A 51 -0.79 5.40 -29.29
CA ASN A 51 -0.55 6.83 -29.41
C ASN A 51 0.56 7.35 -28.48
N ILE A 52 1.67 7.84 -29.05
CA ILE A 52 2.80 8.45 -28.33
C ILE A 52 2.41 9.65 -27.46
N TYR A 53 1.41 10.44 -27.87
CA TYR A 53 0.92 11.60 -27.12
C TYR A 53 0.22 11.14 -25.84
N ARG A 54 -0.54 10.04 -25.92
CA ARG A 54 -1.17 9.44 -24.75
C ARG A 54 -0.13 8.93 -23.77
N GLU A 55 0.92 8.27 -24.25
CA GLU A 55 1.98 7.76 -23.38
C GLU A 55 2.75 8.89 -22.68
N ARG A 56 3.13 9.94 -23.41
CA ARG A 56 3.76 11.15 -22.84
C ARG A 56 2.87 11.81 -21.80
N GLU A 57 1.57 11.86 -22.05
CA GLU A 57 0.60 12.42 -21.11
C GLU A 57 0.52 11.62 -19.81
N ILE A 58 0.58 10.29 -19.90
CA ILE A 58 0.65 9.43 -18.71
C ILE A 58 1.94 9.71 -17.92
N VAL A 59 3.07 9.91 -18.61
CA VAL A 59 4.34 10.26 -17.95
C VAL A 59 4.25 11.63 -17.26
N ARG A 60 3.64 12.64 -17.88
CA ARG A 60 3.43 13.96 -17.26
C ARG A 60 2.66 13.86 -15.94
N GLU A 61 1.50 13.23 -15.99
CA GLU A 61 0.62 13.10 -14.81
C GLU A 61 1.27 12.28 -13.69
N ARG A 62 1.99 11.20 -14.04
CA ARG A 62 2.76 10.44 -13.06
C ARG A 62 3.91 11.23 -12.46
N THR A 63 4.59 12.06 -13.26
CA THR A 63 5.68 12.92 -12.78
C THR A 63 5.15 13.88 -11.73
N ARG A 64 3.99 14.49 -11.97
CA ARG A 64 3.32 15.35 -10.97
C ARG A 64 3.06 14.61 -9.67
N LEU A 65 2.44 13.43 -9.72
CA LEU A 65 2.19 12.62 -8.52
C LEU A 65 3.49 12.21 -7.82
N ALA A 66 4.54 11.83 -8.56
CA ALA A 66 5.86 11.50 -8.03
C ALA A 66 6.61 12.71 -7.44
N MET A 67 6.23 13.93 -7.80
CA MET A 67 6.67 15.17 -7.17
C MET A 67 5.73 15.65 -6.05
N GLY A 68 4.74 14.83 -5.68
CA GLY A 68 3.78 15.14 -4.63
C GLY A 68 2.71 16.15 -5.03
N MET A 69 2.53 16.44 -6.33
CA MET A 69 1.54 17.37 -6.88
C MET A 69 0.23 16.63 -7.22
N SER A 70 -0.87 17.37 -7.36
CA SER A 70 -2.13 16.81 -7.89
C SER A 70 -2.09 16.74 -9.43
N LEU A 71 -2.92 15.85 -9.99
CA LEU A 71 -3.16 15.78 -11.43
C LEU A 71 -3.67 17.12 -11.98
N ARG A 72 -3.43 17.37 -13.27
CA ARG A 72 -3.95 18.56 -13.94
C ARG A 72 -5.44 18.40 -14.28
N PRO A 73 -6.20 19.51 -14.37
CA PRO A 73 -7.52 19.49 -14.99
C PRO A 73 -7.42 19.00 -16.45
N GLU A 74 -8.43 18.27 -16.91
CA GLU A 74 -8.44 17.70 -18.27
C GLU A 74 -8.90 18.71 -19.34
N ASP A 75 -9.57 19.77 -18.92
CA ASP A 75 -10.25 20.75 -19.75
C ASP A 75 -9.51 22.09 -19.85
N GLU A 76 -8.33 22.21 -19.22
CA GLU A 76 -7.52 23.43 -19.23
C GLU A 76 -6.06 23.17 -19.67
N PRO A 77 -5.43 24.12 -20.39
CA PRO A 77 -4.06 23.99 -20.87
C PRO A 77 -3.04 24.31 -19.76
N VAL A 78 -2.95 23.43 -18.77
CA VAL A 78 -2.02 23.57 -17.63
C VAL A 78 -0.69 22.87 -17.95
N GLN A 79 0.44 23.52 -17.67
CA GLN A 79 1.77 22.92 -17.85
C GLN A 79 2.07 21.84 -16.80
N VAL A 80 2.92 20.86 -17.10
CA VAL A 80 3.23 19.79 -16.12
C VAL A 80 3.97 20.35 -14.91
N SER A 81 4.78 21.39 -15.14
CA SER A 81 5.53 22.15 -14.12
C SER A 81 4.69 23.17 -13.35
N GLN A 82 3.43 23.44 -13.74
CA GLN A 82 2.61 24.45 -13.06
C GLN A 82 2.41 24.08 -11.58
N GLY A 83 2.78 25.01 -10.69
CA GLY A 83 2.71 24.84 -9.24
C GLY A 83 3.90 24.07 -8.65
N VAL A 84 4.98 23.85 -9.42
CA VAL A 84 6.15 23.10 -8.93
C VAL A 84 6.80 23.76 -7.73
N GLU A 85 6.74 25.09 -7.58
CA GLU A 85 7.32 25.81 -6.44
C GLU A 85 6.73 25.36 -5.09
N GLU A 86 5.44 25.03 -5.02
CA GLU A 86 4.81 24.47 -3.80
C GLU A 86 5.28 23.05 -3.49
N SER A 87 5.97 22.43 -4.45
CA SER A 87 6.58 21.10 -4.33
C SER A 87 8.09 21.17 -4.20
N ASN A 88 8.72 22.27 -4.63
CA ASN A 88 10.15 22.50 -4.59
C ASN A 88 10.59 23.10 -3.25
N ILE A 89 10.17 22.44 -2.18
CA ILE A 89 10.41 22.83 -0.79
C ILE A 89 10.93 21.63 -0.01
N ASP A 90 11.64 21.91 1.08
CA ASP A 90 12.24 20.89 1.94
C ASP A 90 11.31 20.45 3.08
N GLU A 91 10.04 20.87 3.05
CA GLU A 91 8.99 20.45 3.96
C GLU A 91 7.65 20.52 3.23
N LYS A 92 6.95 19.40 3.07
CA LYS A 92 5.68 19.38 2.33
C LYS A 92 4.63 18.49 2.97
N TYR A 93 3.43 19.06 3.07
CA TYR A 93 2.23 18.38 3.51
C TYR A 93 1.52 17.69 2.35
N TYR A 94 1.10 16.44 2.54
CA TYR A 94 0.23 15.80 1.57
C TYR A 94 -1.14 16.47 1.61
N GLU A 95 -1.52 17.06 0.50
CA GLU A 95 -2.88 17.51 0.27
C GLU A 95 -3.73 16.34 -0.22
N PRO A 96 -4.81 15.96 0.48
CA PRO A 96 -5.79 15.03 -0.04
C PRO A 96 -6.35 15.52 -1.39
N PRO A 97 -6.66 14.61 -2.34
CA PRO A 97 -6.56 13.16 -2.22
C PRO A 97 -5.15 12.61 -2.50
N LEU A 98 -4.72 11.63 -1.69
CA LEU A 98 -3.44 10.94 -1.83
C LEU A 98 -3.41 10.05 -3.08
N MET A 99 -4.48 9.28 -3.30
CA MET A 99 -4.62 8.35 -4.42
C MET A 99 -5.43 9.02 -5.52
N GLN A 100 -4.90 9.08 -6.75
CA GLN A 100 -5.58 9.72 -7.87
C GLN A 100 -5.60 8.80 -9.09
N VAL A 101 -6.61 8.98 -9.95
CA VAL A 101 -6.77 8.23 -11.20
C VAL A 101 -6.25 9.10 -12.35
N ILE A 102 -5.17 8.67 -12.99
CA ILE A 102 -4.66 9.25 -14.23
C ILE A 102 -5.60 8.85 -15.36
N ALA A 103 -6.46 9.77 -15.78
CA ALA A 103 -7.51 9.47 -16.73
C ALA A 103 -6.99 9.01 -18.09
N SER A 104 -5.88 9.59 -18.58
CA SER A 104 -5.22 9.18 -19.82
C SER A 104 -4.72 7.72 -19.78
N ALA A 105 -4.39 7.20 -18.60
CA ALA A 105 -4.01 5.81 -18.39
C ALA A 105 -5.21 4.88 -18.15
N CYS A 106 -6.38 5.41 -17.79
CA CYS A 106 -7.54 4.59 -17.48
C CYS A 106 -8.10 3.94 -18.75
N ASN A 107 -8.30 2.61 -18.72
CA ASN A 107 -8.88 1.87 -19.85
C ASN A 107 -10.42 1.81 -19.82
N ALA A 108 -11.06 2.54 -18.90
CA ALA A 108 -12.53 2.53 -18.76
C ALA A 108 -13.15 1.11 -18.68
N CYS A 109 -12.49 0.19 -17.96
CA CYS A 109 -12.92 -1.20 -17.89
C CYS A 109 -14.36 -1.33 -17.36
N ALA A 110 -15.17 -2.20 -17.98
CA ALA A 110 -16.52 -2.48 -17.50
C ALA A 110 -16.52 -2.95 -16.02
N GLU A 111 -17.44 -2.42 -15.21
CA GLU A 111 -17.49 -2.72 -13.78
C GLU A 111 -17.83 -4.19 -13.50
N ASN A 112 -18.86 -4.69 -14.18
CA ASN A 112 -19.33 -6.06 -14.12
C ASN A 112 -20.12 -6.34 -15.40
N LYS A 113 -19.54 -7.13 -16.31
CA LYS A 113 -20.11 -7.46 -17.63
C LYS A 113 -19.89 -8.94 -17.92
N TYR A 114 -20.93 -9.60 -18.45
CA TYR A 114 -20.81 -10.93 -19.02
C TYR A 114 -20.87 -10.82 -20.54
N GLU A 115 -19.88 -11.38 -21.22
CA GLU A 115 -19.72 -11.26 -22.66
C GLU A 115 -19.39 -12.61 -23.28
N VAL A 116 -20.09 -12.94 -24.36
CA VAL A 116 -19.83 -14.17 -25.11
C VAL A 116 -18.62 -13.94 -26.01
N THR A 117 -17.62 -14.80 -25.88
CA THR A 117 -16.36 -14.76 -26.62
C THR A 117 -16.45 -15.57 -27.90
N ASN A 118 -15.39 -15.52 -28.72
CA ASN A 118 -15.23 -16.34 -29.91
C ASN A 118 -15.11 -17.86 -29.61
N LYS A 119 -14.98 -18.28 -28.35
CA LYS A 119 -15.00 -19.70 -27.94
C LYS A 119 -16.41 -20.32 -27.98
N CYS A 120 -17.46 -19.53 -28.19
CA CYS A 120 -18.82 -20.05 -28.25
C CYS A 120 -18.99 -21.03 -29.41
N MET A 121 -19.49 -22.23 -29.08
CA MET A 121 -19.68 -23.32 -30.05
C MET A 121 -21.11 -23.43 -30.59
N GLY A 122 -22.02 -22.53 -30.19
CA GLY A 122 -23.41 -22.55 -30.69
C GLY A 122 -24.16 -23.84 -30.36
N CYS A 123 -23.97 -24.37 -29.15
CA CYS A 123 -24.47 -25.69 -28.76
C CYS A 123 -25.99 -25.79 -28.90
N LEU A 124 -26.50 -26.85 -29.52
CA LEU A 124 -27.94 -27.09 -29.68
C LEU A 124 -28.71 -27.08 -28.35
N ALA A 125 -28.09 -27.55 -27.26
CA ALA A 125 -28.69 -27.57 -25.93
C ALA A 125 -28.83 -26.18 -25.27
N HIS A 126 -28.13 -25.16 -25.78
CA HIS A 126 -28.15 -23.78 -25.29
C HIS A 126 -28.23 -23.60 -23.75
N PRO A 127 -27.39 -24.30 -22.94
CA PRO A 127 -27.55 -24.30 -21.49
C PRO A 127 -27.46 -22.90 -20.89
N CYS A 128 -26.64 -22.02 -21.48
CA CYS A 128 -26.54 -20.63 -21.07
C CYS A 128 -27.85 -19.83 -21.22
N ASN A 129 -28.64 -20.12 -22.26
CA ASN A 129 -29.94 -19.51 -22.49
C ASN A 129 -30.98 -20.08 -21.52
N GLU A 130 -31.05 -21.41 -21.40
CA GLU A 130 -32.04 -22.10 -20.56
C GLU A 130 -31.96 -21.70 -19.09
N VAL A 131 -30.75 -21.45 -18.56
CA VAL A 131 -30.59 -21.02 -17.16
C VAL A 131 -30.76 -19.51 -16.96
N CYS A 132 -30.95 -18.72 -18.02
CA CYS A 132 -31.03 -17.27 -17.91
C CYS A 132 -32.39 -16.82 -17.35
N PRO A 133 -32.46 -16.27 -16.13
CA PRO A 133 -33.74 -15.95 -15.49
C PRO A 133 -34.45 -14.73 -16.11
N ARG A 134 -33.79 -14.00 -17.01
CA ARG A 134 -34.29 -12.77 -17.64
C ARG A 134 -34.43 -12.90 -19.15
N GLY A 135 -34.20 -14.09 -19.72
CA GLY A 135 -34.20 -14.30 -21.17
C GLY A 135 -33.23 -13.35 -21.89
N ALA A 136 -32.11 -13.03 -21.26
CA ALA A 136 -31.14 -12.05 -21.76
C ALA A 136 -30.20 -12.64 -22.83
N ILE A 137 -30.31 -13.93 -23.16
CA ILE A 137 -29.42 -14.59 -24.12
C ILE A 137 -30.23 -14.97 -25.35
N THR A 138 -29.69 -14.67 -26.52
CA THR A 138 -30.27 -15.04 -27.82
C THR A 138 -29.22 -15.67 -28.71
N MET A 139 -29.63 -16.45 -29.70
CA MET A 139 -28.73 -16.98 -30.72
C MET A 139 -28.71 -16.05 -31.93
N GLN A 140 -27.52 -15.61 -32.32
CA GLN A 140 -27.28 -14.79 -33.50
C GLN A 140 -26.07 -15.35 -34.26
N ASN A 141 -26.23 -15.63 -35.55
CA ASN A 141 -25.16 -16.16 -36.41
C ASN A 141 -24.43 -17.39 -35.83
N GLY A 142 -25.20 -18.32 -35.23
CA GLY A 142 -24.64 -19.54 -34.64
C GLY A 142 -23.90 -19.34 -33.31
N ARG A 143 -23.99 -18.16 -32.68
CA ARG A 143 -23.40 -17.89 -31.36
C ARG A 143 -24.42 -17.27 -30.41
N SER A 144 -24.22 -17.51 -29.12
CA SER A 144 -25.00 -16.83 -28.09
C SER A 144 -24.57 -15.37 -27.99
N VAL A 145 -25.53 -14.48 -27.77
CA VAL A 145 -25.32 -13.04 -27.54
C VAL A 145 -26.11 -12.65 -26.30
N ILE A 146 -25.45 -11.92 -25.39
CA ILE A 146 -26.06 -11.44 -24.14
C ILE A 146 -26.51 -10.00 -24.34
N ASP A 147 -27.82 -9.78 -24.26
CA ASP A 147 -28.46 -8.47 -24.13
C ASP A 147 -28.12 -7.87 -22.77
N GLN A 148 -27.32 -6.80 -22.77
CA GLN A 148 -26.83 -6.17 -21.55
C GLN A 148 -27.92 -5.38 -20.81
N GLU A 149 -29.00 -4.98 -21.48
CA GLU A 149 -30.11 -4.26 -20.84
C GLU A 149 -30.97 -5.21 -19.99
N LYS A 150 -31.09 -6.48 -20.40
CA LYS A 150 -31.84 -7.51 -19.66
C LYS A 150 -30.99 -8.25 -18.63
N CYS A 151 -29.67 -8.28 -18.82
CA CYS A 151 -28.76 -9.05 -18.00
C CYS A 151 -28.64 -8.49 -16.57
N ILE A 152 -29.07 -9.27 -15.58
CA ILE A 152 -28.90 -8.94 -14.14
C ILE A 152 -27.55 -9.39 -13.57
N LYS A 153 -26.60 -9.76 -14.42
CA LYS A 153 -25.20 -10.09 -14.03
C LYS A 153 -25.09 -11.19 -12.97
N CYS A 154 -25.99 -12.18 -12.99
CA CYS A 154 -26.04 -13.26 -12.01
C CYS A 154 -25.04 -14.40 -12.25
N GLY A 155 -24.34 -14.40 -13.40
CA GLY A 155 -23.29 -15.38 -13.72
C GLY A 155 -23.72 -16.80 -14.03
N LYS A 156 -25.01 -17.16 -13.88
CA LYS A 156 -25.52 -18.52 -14.16
C LYS A 156 -25.09 -19.05 -15.53
N CYS A 157 -25.19 -18.20 -16.57
CA CYS A 157 -24.80 -18.56 -17.93
C CYS A 157 -23.32 -18.93 -18.05
N LYS A 158 -22.43 -18.20 -17.37
CA LYS A 158 -21.00 -18.52 -17.32
C LYS A 158 -20.76 -19.85 -16.62
N THR A 159 -21.36 -20.05 -15.45
CA THR A 159 -21.18 -21.27 -14.65
C THR A 159 -21.57 -22.55 -15.40
N VAL A 160 -22.63 -22.51 -16.21
CA VAL A 160 -23.09 -23.68 -16.96
C VAL A 160 -22.47 -23.83 -18.35
N CYS A 161 -21.64 -22.89 -18.80
CA CYS A 161 -21.05 -22.95 -20.14
C CYS A 161 -19.91 -23.98 -20.16
N PRO A 162 -20.05 -25.13 -20.86
CA PRO A 162 -19.03 -26.19 -20.84
C PRO A 162 -17.75 -25.80 -21.59
N TYR A 163 -17.81 -24.76 -22.43
CA TYR A 163 -16.69 -24.28 -23.23
C TYR A 163 -15.99 -23.04 -22.65
N ASP A 164 -16.40 -22.59 -21.46
CA ASP A 164 -15.93 -21.32 -20.86
C ASP A 164 -16.00 -20.15 -21.87
N ALA A 165 -17.08 -20.14 -22.66
CA ALA A 165 -17.24 -19.18 -23.74
C ALA A 165 -17.77 -17.82 -23.26
N ILE A 166 -18.24 -17.72 -22.02
CA ILE A 166 -18.80 -16.51 -21.46
C ILE A 166 -17.80 -15.92 -20.47
N SER A 167 -17.14 -14.85 -20.89
CA SER A 167 -16.19 -14.12 -20.05
C SER A 167 -16.95 -13.28 -19.02
N HIS A 168 -16.41 -13.24 -17.79
CA HIS A 168 -16.86 -12.32 -16.75
C HIS A 168 -15.79 -11.25 -16.60
N GLN A 169 -16.11 -10.06 -17.07
CA GLN A 169 -15.25 -8.89 -16.97
C GLN A 169 -15.62 -8.12 -15.71
N GLN A 170 -14.65 -7.98 -14.81
CA GLN A 170 -14.76 -7.13 -13.63
C GLN A 170 -13.67 -6.06 -13.69
N ARG A 171 -14.03 -4.82 -13.34
CA ARG A 171 -13.07 -3.72 -13.21
C ARG A 171 -12.05 -4.08 -12.12
N PRO A 172 -10.75 -4.24 -12.43
CA PRO A 172 -9.77 -4.75 -11.47
C PRO A 172 -9.59 -3.87 -10.23
N CYS A 173 -9.62 -2.54 -10.38
CA CYS A 173 -9.47 -1.63 -9.24
C CYS A 173 -10.68 -1.68 -8.30
N LEU A 174 -11.90 -1.81 -8.83
CA LEU A 174 -13.13 -1.94 -8.03
C LEU A 174 -13.20 -3.31 -7.35
N SER A 175 -12.89 -4.40 -8.03
CA SER A 175 -12.95 -5.75 -7.45
C SER A 175 -11.99 -5.95 -6.26
N HIS A 176 -10.92 -5.14 -6.18
CA HIS A 176 -9.96 -5.15 -5.08
C HIS A 176 -10.18 -4.00 -4.06
N CYS A 177 -11.24 -3.21 -4.21
CA CYS A 177 -11.58 -2.13 -3.28
C CYS A 177 -12.56 -2.64 -2.21
N GLY A 178 -12.07 -3.10 -1.06
CA GLY A 178 -12.94 -3.67 -0.02
C GLY A 178 -13.91 -2.70 0.67
N VAL A 179 -13.77 -1.39 0.41
CA VAL A 179 -14.71 -0.34 0.85
C VAL A 179 -15.66 0.14 -0.26
N ASN A 180 -15.55 -0.41 -1.48
CA ASN A 180 -16.34 -0.02 -2.66
C ASN A 180 -16.31 1.50 -2.92
N ALA A 181 -15.12 2.10 -2.82
CA ALA A 181 -14.88 3.53 -3.03
C ALA A 181 -14.55 3.87 -4.49
N ILE A 182 -14.86 3.00 -5.45
CA ILE A 182 -14.56 3.25 -6.87
C ILE A 182 -15.87 3.16 -7.67
N TYR A 183 -16.10 4.14 -8.52
CA TYR A 183 -17.22 4.17 -9.47
C TYR A 183 -16.72 4.63 -10.85
N SER A 184 -17.63 4.64 -11.83
CA SER A 184 -17.32 5.09 -13.19
C SER A 184 -17.89 6.49 -13.45
N ASP A 185 -17.10 7.38 -14.08
CA ASP A 185 -17.61 8.65 -14.61
C ASP A 185 -18.47 8.45 -15.87
N SER A 186 -18.93 9.56 -16.48
CA SER A 186 -19.73 9.57 -17.71
C SER A 186 -19.03 8.94 -18.92
N HIS A 187 -17.70 8.82 -18.89
CA HIS A 187 -16.88 8.21 -19.93
C HIS A 187 -16.45 6.78 -19.56
N GLY A 188 -16.96 6.23 -18.45
CA GLY A 188 -16.60 4.91 -17.97
C GLY A 188 -15.23 4.85 -17.29
N ARG A 189 -14.54 5.96 -17.02
CA ARG A 189 -13.25 5.99 -16.33
C ARG A 189 -13.44 5.82 -14.83
N ALA A 190 -12.45 5.24 -14.15
CA ALA A 190 -12.53 5.06 -12.71
C ALA A 190 -12.45 6.42 -12.00
N VAL A 191 -13.28 6.61 -10.98
CA VAL A 191 -13.19 7.72 -10.03
C VAL A 191 -13.14 7.14 -8.63
N ILE A 192 -12.31 7.73 -7.76
CA ILE A 192 -12.20 7.35 -6.35
C ILE A 192 -13.11 8.29 -5.55
N ASP A 193 -13.97 7.71 -4.73
CA ASP A 193 -14.77 8.41 -3.72
C ASP A 193 -13.89 8.60 -2.46
N ASP A 194 -13.42 9.83 -2.26
CA ASP A 194 -12.51 10.18 -1.16
C ASP A 194 -13.15 10.07 0.22
N GLU A 195 -14.48 10.24 0.31
CA GLU A 195 -15.21 10.08 1.56
C GLU A 195 -15.21 8.61 2.00
N LYS A 196 -15.33 7.67 1.07
CA LYS A 196 -15.26 6.23 1.36
C LYS A 196 -13.83 5.69 1.40
N CYS A 197 -12.91 6.27 0.64
CA CYS A 197 -11.55 5.75 0.50
C CYS A 197 -10.81 5.75 1.85
N VAL A 198 -10.02 4.69 2.08
CA VAL A 198 -9.12 4.54 3.24
C VAL A 198 -7.66 4.36 2.81
N SER A 199 -7.34 4.70 1.56
CA SER A 199 -5.99 4.81 0.99
C SER A 199 -5.09 3.58 1.11
N CYS A 200 -5.65 2.37 1.11
CA CYS A 200 -4.88 1.12 1.22
C CYS A 200 -4.04 0.77 -0.02
N GLY A 201 -4.27 1.46 -1.14
CA GLY A 201 -3.53 1.27 -2.39
C GLY A 201 -3.79 -0.04 -3.14
N GLN A 202 -4.74 -0.87 -2.70
CA GLN A 202 -5.03 -2.15 -3.37
C GLN A 202 -5.51 -1.94 -4.82
N CYS A 203 -6.23 -0.85 -5.09
CA CYS A 203 -6.66 -0.46 -6.42
C CYS A 203 -5.48 -0.08 -7.34
N MET A 204 -4.43 0.56 -6.81
CA MET A 204 -3.21 0.93 -7.53
C MET A 204 -2.49 -0.31 -8.05
N VAL A 205 -2.17 -1.25 -7.17
CA VAL A 205 -1.40 -2.45 -7.50
C VAL A 205 -2.20 -3.53 -8.24
N SER A 206 -3.53 -3.37 -8.33
CA SER A 206 -4.41 -4.25 -9.09
C SER A 206 -4.81 -3.66 -10.45
N CYS A 207 -4.49 -2.40 -10.75
CA CYS A 207 -4.78 -1.80 -12.04
C CYS A 207 -3.76 -2.25 -13.10
N PRO A 208 -4.15 -3.03 -14.13
CA PRO A 208 -3.20 -3.54 -15.13
C PRO A 208 -2.70 -2.47 -16.08
N PHE A 209 -3.36 -1.31 -16.14
CA PHE A 209 -2.98 -0.13 -16.92
C PHE A 209 -2.15 0.87 -16.09
N GLY A 210 -1.97 0.59 -14.78
CA GLY A 210 -1.29 1.49 -13.85
C GLY A 210 -1.99 2.82 -13.62
N ALA A 211 -3.27 2.95 -13.98
CA ALA A 211 -3.97 4.23 -14.04
C ALA A 211 -4.21 4.90 -12.68
N ILE A 212 -3.87 4.25 -11.57
CA ILE A 212 -4.01 4.79 -10.23
C ILE A 212 -2.60 4.91 -9.66
N ALA A 213 -2.29 6.05 -9.05
CA ALA A 213 -1.02 6.30 -8.38
C ALA A 213 -1.25 7.18 -7.15
N ASP A 214 -0.35 7.05 -6.17
CA ASP A 214 -0.29 7.90 -5.00
C ASP A 214 0.69 9.06 -5.19
N LYS A 215 0.49 10.13 -4.42
CA LYS A 215 1.48 11.20 -4.29
C LYS A 215 2.72 10.71 -3.56
N SER A 216 3.90 11.05 -4.07
CA SER A 216 5.20 10.77 -3.45
C SER A 216 5.74 11.95 -2.67
N GLN A 217 6.79 11.71 -1.89
CA GLN A 217 7.59 12.71 -1.19
C GLN A 217 9.09 12.59 -1.50
N ILE A 218 9.51 11.75 -2.47
CA ILE A 218 10.95 11.56 -2.74
C ILE A 218 11.63 12.86 -3.15
N PHE A 219 10.95 13.72 -3.90
CA PHE A 219 11.51 15.00 -4.34
C PHE A 219 11.80 15.90 -3.13
N GLN A 220 10.83 16.08 -2.24
CA GLN A 220 10.94 16.93 -1.06
C GLN A 220 11.92 16.37 -0.03
N LEU A 221 11.93 15.05 0.14
CA LEU A 221 12.90 14.38 1.01
C LEU A 221 14.33 14.64 0.54
N ILE A 222 14.60 14.52 -0.76
CA ILE A 222 15.93 14.79 -1.31
C ILE A 222 16.31 16.26 -1.11
N ARG A 223 15.37 17.19 -1.32
CA ARG A 223 15.59 18.62 -1.04
C ARG A 223 15.92 18.88 0.43
N ALA A 224 15.25 18.19 1.35
CA ALA A 224 15.55 18.24 2.79
C ALA A 224 16.91 17.66 3.14
N MET A 225 17.34 16.59 2.48
CA MET A 225 18.71 16.06 2.63
C MET A 225 19.75 17.08 2.16
N GLN A 226 19.47 17.79 1.06
CA GLN A 226 20.38 18.80 0.49
C GLN A 226 20.43 20.10 1.29
N SER A 227 19.41 20.43 2.08
CA SER A 227 19.42 21.61 2.97
C SER A 227 20.28 21.42 4.22
N GLY A 228 20.82 20.22 4.45
CA GLY A 228 21.70 19.91 5.58
C GLY A 228 20.96 19.53 6.86
N ARG A 229 19.64 19.30 6.79
CA ARG A 229 18.87 18.78 7.93
C ARG A 229 19.42 17.41 8.34
N LYS A 230 19.42 17.14 9.64
CA LYS A 230 19.74 15.81 10.17
C LYS A 230 18.53 14.90 9.97
N ILE A 231 18.60 13.99 8.99
CA ILE A 231 17.46 13.13 8.63
C ILE A 231 17.77 11.68 9.01
N ILE A 232 16.89 11.07 9.82
CA ILE A 232 17.01 9.69 10.27
C ILE A 232 15.93 8.84 9.61
N ALA A 233 16.33 7.68 9.08
CA ALA A 233 15.41 6.72 8.50
C ALA A 233 14.93 5.74 9.58
N GLN A 234 13.64 5.40 9.56
CA GLN A 234 13.12 4.21 10.21
C GLN A 234 12.48 3.30 9.16
N VAL A 235 12.88 2.03 9.17
CA VAL A 235 12.54 1.08 8.11
C VAL A 235 11.52 0.06 8.62
N ALA A 236 10.41 -0.08 7.90
CA ALA A 236 9.33 -0.99 8.24
C ALA A 236 9.78 -2.46 8.23
N PRO A 237 9.25 -3.33 9.11
CA PRO A 237 9.70 -4.73 9.24
C PRO A 237 9.77 -5.53 7.92
N ALA A 238 8.88 -5.22 6.95
CA ALA A 238 8.79 -5.90 5.67
C ALA A 238 9.91 -5.59 4.65
N PHE A 239 11.00 -4.92 5.05
CA PHE A 239 12.06 -4.46 4.14
C PHE A 239 12.98 -5.58 3.64
N VAL A 240 13.11 -6.67 4.40
CA VAL A 240 14.03 -7.76 4.08
C VAL A 240 13.66 -8.38 2.72
N GLY A 241 14.68 -8.58 1.87
CA GLY A 241 14.53 -9.09 0.50
C GLY A 241 14.01 -8.08 -0.53
N GLN A 242 13.51 -6.91 -0.12
CA GLN A 242 12.90 -5.92 -1.03
C GLN A 242 13.92 -5.26 -1.98
N PHE A 243 15.21 -5.31 -1.63
CA PHE A 243 16.28 -4.59 -2.32
C PHE A 243 17.28 -5.51 -3.03
N GLY A 244 16.95 -6.80 -3.15
CA GLY A 244 17.78 -7.81 -3.80
C GLY A 244 18.04 -9.01 -2.88
N PRO A 245 18.20 -10.21 -3.44
CA PRO A 245 18.30 -11.45 -2.65
C PRO A 245 19.60 -11.54 -1.83
N LYS A 246 20.63 -10.77 -2.17
CA LYS A 246 21.91 -10.72 -1.45
C LYS A 246 22.02 -9.56 -0.47
N VAL A 247 21.08 -8.61 -0.50
CA VAL A 247 21.15 -7.41 0.32
C VAL A 247 20.70 -7.75 1.73
N THR A 248 21.63 -7.74 2.67
CA THR A 248 21.36 -7.97 4.10
C THR A 248 20.84 -6.69 4.78
N PRO A 249 20.22 -6.80 5.97
CA PRO A 249 19.87 -5.65 6.80
C PRO A 249 21.02 -4.65 7.02
N ASP A 250 22.21 -5.16 7.32
CA ASP A 250 23.41 -4.35 7.56
C ASP A 250 23.89 -3.61 6.30
N MET A 251 23.83 -4.29 5.14
CA MET A 251 24.11 -3.66 3.84
C MET A 251 23.11 -2.54 3.55
N LEU A 252 21.82 -2.76 3.82
CA LEU A 252 20.80 -1.73 3.63
C LEU A 252 21.02 -0.53 4.55
N LYS A 253 21.36 -0.75 5.83
CA LYS A 253 21.69 0.33 6.77
C LYS A 253 22.84 1.18 6.26
N THR A 254 23.93 0.53 5.82
CA THR A 254 25.10 1.21 5.25
C THR A 254 24.72 1.99 3.99
N ALA A 255 23.95 1.38 3.08
CA ALA A 255 23.50 2.03 1.84
C ALA A 255 22.61 3.26 2.09
N LEU A 256 21.73 3.21 3.09
CA LEU A 256 20.91 4.36 3.48
C LEU A 256 21.78 5.51 4.02
N LYS A 257 22.83 5.21 4.78
CA LYS A 257 23.78 6.25 5.23
C LYS A 257 24.56 6.84 4.06
N GLU A 258 25.01 6.01 3.10
CA GLU A 258 25.63 6.49 1.85
C GLU A 258 24.65 7.32 0.99
N LEU A 259 23.36 7.00 1.01
CA LEU A 259 22.32 7.79 0.35
C LEU A 259 22.18 9.19 0.95
N GLY A 260 22.48 9.36 2.24
CA GLY A 260 22.54 10.65 2.93
C GLY A 260 21.77 10.71 4.25
N PHE A 261 21.22 9.59 4.74
CA PHE A 261 20.61 9.53 6.06
C PHE A 261 21.69 9.59 7.16
N TYR A 262 21.40 10.31 8.24
CA TYR A 262 22.30 10.41 9.40
C TYR A 262 22.41 9.08 10.15
N ASP A 263 21.28 8.42 10.38
CA ASP A 263 21.23 7.08 10.98
C ASP A 263 19.95 6.34 10.53
N VAL A 264 19.86 5.05 10.88
CA VAL A 264 18.78 4.15 10.49
C VAL A 264 18.36 3.24 11.64
N TYR A 265 17.05 3.24 11.92
CA TYR A 265 16.41 2.43 12.94
C TYR A 265 15.45 1.41 12.30
N GLU A 266 15.23 0.29 12.99
CA GLU A 266 14.13 -0.61 12.65
C GLU A 266 12.83 -0.08 13.25
N THR A 267 11.78 0.08 12.44
CA THR A 267 10.43 0.36 12.97
C THR A 267 9.87 -0.82 13.79
N ALA A 268 10.53 -1.98 13.74
CA ALA A 268 10.21 -3.11 14.59
C ALA A 268 10.39 -2.81 16.10
N ILE A 269 11.19 -1.80 16.48
CA ILE A 269 11.33 -1.32 17.87
C ILE A 269 9.97 -0.83 18.40
N GLY A 270 9.28 0.03 17.64
CA GLY A 270 7.94 0.48 18.01
C GLY A 270 6.89 -0.64 17.94
N ALA A 271 7.13 -1.70 17.15
CA ALA A 271 6.25 -2.86 17.10
C ALA A 271 6.38 -3.73 18.35
N ASP A 272 7.60 -3.89 18.87
CA ASP A 272 7.86 -4.52 20.16
C ASP A 272 7.12 -3.81 21.30
N MET A 273 7.21 -2.48 21.36
CA MET A 273 6.45 -1.68 22.33
C MET A 273 4.94 -1.85 22.16
N GLY A 274 4.46 -1.82 20.92
CA GLY A 274 3.04 -2.01 20.62
C GLY A 274 2.51 -3.39 21.01
N ALA A 275 3.32 -4.44 20.85
CA ALA A 275 2.95 -5.80 21.22
C ALA A 275 2.72 -5.92 22.74
N MET A 276 3.60 -5.33 23.55
CA MET A 276 3.44 -5.31 25.01
C MET A 276 2.23 -4.48 25.44
N THR A 277 2.05 -3.27 24.89
CA THR A 277 0.90 -2.43 25.22
C THR A 277 -0.44 -3.09 24.84
N GLU A 278 -0.52 -3.72 23.66
CA GLU A 278 -1.73 -4.43 23.22
C GLU A 278 -1.96 -5.73 24.02
N ALA A 279 -0.89 -6.42 24.46
CA ALA A 279 -0.99 -7.56 25.37
C ALA A 279 -1.58 -7.17 26.72
N GLU A 280 -1.07 -6.11 27.34
CA GLU A 280 -1.57 -5.58 28.61
C GLU A 280 -3.03 -5.13 28.53
N HIS A 281 -3.39 -4.43 27.45
CA HIS A 281 -4.77 -4.01 27.22
C HIS A 281 -5.69 -5.23 27.09
N TYR A 282 -5.30 -6.26 26.33
CA TYR A 282 -6.10 -7.48 26.21
C TYR A 282 -6.31 -8.16 27.57
N VAL A 283 -5.23 -8.35 28.34
CA VAL A 283 -5.27 -9.03 29.65
C VAL A 283 -6.14 -8.28 30.65
N ASN A 284 -6.00 -6.95 30.71
CA ASN A 284 -6.67 -6.15 31.74
C ASN A 284 -8.12 -5.80 31.38
N GLU A 285 -8.46 -5.66 30.10
CA GLU A 285 -9.79 -5.16 29.70
C GLU A 285 -10.63 -6.19 28.93
N VAL A 286 -10.03 -6.98 28.04
CA VAL A 286 -10.80 -7.96 27.24
C VAL A 286 -10.99 -9.26 27.99
N ALA A 287 -9.93 -9.81 28.58
CA ALA A 287 -10.00 -11.06 29.32
C ALA A 287 -10.84 -10.94 30.61
N THR A 288 -10.92 -9.73 31.19
CA THR A 288 -11.80 -9.41 32.34
C THR A 288 -13.24 -9.12 31.92
N GLY A 289 -13.50 -8.92 30.63
CA GLY A 289 -14.82 -8.61 30.08
C GLY A 289 -15.24 -7.14 30.20
N GLU A 290 -14.35 -6.22 30.59
CA GLU A 290 -14.61 -4.79 30.61
C GLU A 290 -14.86 -4.24 29.19
N VAL A 291 -14.07 -4.71 28.22
CA VAL A 291 -14.22 -4.39 26.80
C VAL A 291 -14.54 -5.69 26.04
N PRO A 292 -15.53 -5.69 25.13
CA PRO A 292 -15.99 -6.92 24.50
C PRO A 292 -14.93 -7.58 23.61
N PHE A 293 -14.06 -6.82 22.94
CA PHE A 293 -13.00 -7.32 22.08
C PHE A 293 -11.98 -6.21 21.81
N LEU A 294 -10.75 -6.56 21.42
CA LEU A 294 -9.70 -5.62 21.05
C LEU A 294 -9.43 -5.67 19.54
N LEU A 295 -9.45 -4.53 18.87
CA LEU A 295 -9.01 -4.38 17.49
C LEU A 295 -7.58 -3.81 17.47
N THR A 296 -6.69 -4.46 16.74
CA THR A 296 -5.31 -3.95 16.53
C THR A 296 -5.31 -2.57 15.86
N SER A 297 -4.29 -1.77 16.17
CA SER A 297 -4.20 -0.34 15.77
C SER A 297 -3.20 -0.05 14.63
N CYS A 298 -2.28 -0.96 14.35
CA CYS A 298 -1.07 -0.65 13.56
C CYS A 298 -1.31 -0.41 12.05
N CYS A 299 -2.37 -1.00 11.47
CA CYS A 299 -2.74 -0.85 10.07
C CYS A 299 -3.68 0.36 9.87
N PRO A 300 -3.21 1.49 9.30
CA PRO A 300 -4.00 2.72 9.23
C PRO A 300 -5.30 2.55 8.44
N SER A 301 -5.28 1.81 7.34
CA SER A 301 -6.48 1.57 6.52
C SER A 301 -7.53 0.70 7.23
N TRP A 302 -7.10 -0.22 8.10
CA TRP A 302 -7.99 -1.02 8.94
C TRP A 302 -8.63 -0.14 10.02
N SER A 303 -7.85 0.66 10.74
CA SER A 303 -8.40 1.57 11.75
C SER A 303 -9.34 2.60 11.13
N MET A 304 -9.03 3.09 9.91
CA MET A 304 -9.91 4.00 9.17
C MET A 304 -11.18 3.32 8.66
N LEU A 305 -11.13 2.04 8.28
CA LEU A 305 -12.32 1.25 7.96
C LEU A 305 -13.26 1.19 9.16
N ALA A 306 -12.74 0.81 10.34
CA ALA A 306 -13.53 0.77 11.58
C ALA A 306 -14.11 2.15 11.89
N LYS A 307 -13.29 3.22 11.89
CA LYS A 307 -13.74 4.59 12.18
C LYS A 307 -14.83 5.11 11.23
N LYS A 308 -14.71 4.85 9.91
CA LYS A 308 -15.66 5.38 8.91
C LYS A 308 -16.94 4.56 8.80
N PHE A 309 -16.84 3.22 8.89
CA PHE A 309 -17.96 2.32 8.56
C PHE A 309 -18.58 1.63 9.78
N PHE A 310 -17.90 1.64 10.93
CA PHE A 310 -18.32 1.02 12.19
C PHE A 310 -17.97 1.93 13.38
N PRO A 311 -18.47 3.18 13.42
CA PRO A 311 -18.07 4.16 14.45
C PRO A 311 -18.30 3.68 15.89
N GLU A 312 -19.23 2.75 16.10
CA GLU A 312 -19.49 2.09 17.39
C GLU A 312 -18.38 1.16 17.91
N THR A 313 -17.39 0.83 17.06
CA THR A 313 -16.23 -0.01 17.44
C THR A 313 -14.95 0.81 17.62
N ILE A 314 -15.02 2.14 17.59
CA ILE A 314 -13.83 3.02 17.64
C ILE A 314 -13.06 2.88 18.96
N ASP A 315 -13.78 2.83 20.07
CA ASP A 315 -13.27 2.64 21.43
C ASP A 315 -12.75 1.22 21.69
N LYS A 316 -12.96 0.29 20.74
CA LYS A 316 -12.37 -1.05 20.75
C LYS A 316 -11.08 -1.12 19.93
N ILE A 317 -10.68 -0.04 19.25
CA ILE A 317 -9.37 0.03 18.61
C ILE A 317 -8.34 0.34 19.69
N SER A 318 -7.27 -0.44 19.76
CA SER A 318 -6.19 -0.17 20.70
C SER A 318 -5.70 1.27 20.59
N ASN A 319 -5.47 1.89 21.75
CA ASN A 319 -4.88 3.22 21.86
C ASN A 319 -3.36 3.22 21.72
N ALA A 320 -2.74 2.04 21.55
CA ALA A 320 -1.32 1.93 21.28
C ALA A 320 -0.93 2.77 20.05
N LEU A 321 0.17 3.51 20.16
CA LEU A 321 0.81 4.16 19.04
C LEU A 321 1.15 3.11 17.97
N THR A 322 1.03 3.48 16.71
CA THR A 322 1.49 2.55 15.67
C THR A 322 3.01 2.44 15.72
N PRO A 323 3.59 1.34 15.23
CA PRO A 323 5.04 1.14 15.27
C PRO A 323 5.85 2.30 14.67
N MET A 324 5.32 2.92 13.60
CA MET A 324 5.93 4.08 12.95
C MET A 324 6.01 5.28 13.91
N VAL A 325 4.94 5.57 14.64
CA VAL A 325 4.87 6.72 15.54
C VAL A 325 5.70 6.46 16.80
N ALA A 326 5.56 5.27 17.40
CA ALA A 326 6.33 4.88 18.57
C ALA A 326 7.86 4.95 18.29
N THR A 327 8.32 4.37 17.18
CA THR A 327 9.75 4.43 16.81
C THR A 327 10.18 5.86 16.52
N ALA A 328 9.33 6.68 15.88
CA ALA A 328 9.67 8.08 15.61
C ALA A 328 9.92 8.89 16.88
N ARG A 329 9.08 8.68 17.91
CA ARG A 329 9.21 9.36 19.20
C ARG A 329 10.47 8.94 19.93
N VAL A 330 10.81 7.65 19.93
CA VAL A 330 12.10 7.15 20.45
C VAL A 330 13.27 7.85 19.77
N ILE A 331 13.24 7.95 18.43
CA ILE A 331 14.28 8.65 17.68
C ILE A 331 14.36 10.13 18.07
N LYS A 332 13.22 10.81 18.29
CA LYS A 332 13.18 12.23 18.70
C LYS A 332 13.64 12.44 20.15
N GLU A 333 13.49 11.46 21.04
CA GLU A 333 14.07 11.52 22.39
C GLU A 333 15.61 11.50 22.34
N GLU A 334 16.18 10.64 21.49
CA GLU A 334 17.64 10.54 21.30
C GLU A 334 18.19 11.68 20.41
N HIS A 335 17.37 12.18 19.48
CA HIS A 335 17.73 13.19 18.50
C HIS A 335 16.60 14.22 18.31
N PRO A 336 16.43 15.17 19.24
CA PRO A 336 15.33 16.14 19.23
C PRO A 336 15.24 17.00 17.96
N ASP A 337 16.38 17.34 17.38
CA ASP A 337 16.47 18.20 16.20
C ASP A 337 16.47 17.42 14.87
N ALA A 338 16.38 16.09 14.90
CA ALA A 338 16.40 15.28 13.68
C ALA A 338 15.02 15.20 13.04
N SER A 339 14.94 15.32 11.72
CA SER A 339 13.76 14.92 10.95
C SER A 339 13.73 13.40 10.78
N VAL A 340 12.54 12.80 10.84
CA VAL A 340 12.34 11.34 10.78
C VAL A 340 11.60 10.95 9.51
N VAL A 341 12.12 9.93 8.83
CA VAL A 341 11.55 9.40 7.60
C VAL A 341 11.14 7.97 7.82
N PHE A 342 9.87 7.67 7.55
CA PHE A 342 9.40 6.30 7.50
C PHE A 342 9.53 5.73 6.08
N ILE A 343 10.22 4.60 5.98
CA ILE A 343 10.44 3.86 4.75
C ILE A 343 9.69 2.54 4.87
N GLY A 344 8.61 2.35 4.11
CA GLY A 344 7.75 1.18 4.29
C GLY A 344 6.91 0.77 3.10
N PRO A 345 6.15 -0.33 3.19
CA PRO A 345 5.41 -0.86 2.04
C PRO A 345 4.06 -0.18 1.79
N CYS A 346 3.68 0.80 2.61
CA CYS A 346 2.29 1.25 2.73
C CYS A 346 2.10 2.71 2.32
N ALA A 347 1.28 2.94 1.29
CA ALA A 347 0.88 4.30 0.91
C ALA A 347 0.00 4.97 1.98
N SER A 348 -0.85 4.22 2.69
CA SER A 348 -1.74 4.77 3.72
C SER A 348 -0.98 5.39 4.92
N LYS A 349 0.26 4.96 5.18
CA LYS A 349 1.12 5.56 6.21
C LYS A 349 1.43 7.03 5.92
N LYS A 350 1.44 7.44 4.65
CA LYS A 350 1.55 8.86 4.25
C LYS A 350 0.46 9.71 4.88
N LEU A 351 -0.80 9.25 4.89
CA LEU A 351 -1.91 9.97 5.54
C LEU A 351 -1.86 9.90 7.07
N GLU A 352 -1.33 8.81 7.63
CA GLU A 352 -1.14 8.70 9.08
C GLU A 352 -0.13 9.72 9.60
N ALA A 353 1.01 9.86 8.93
CA ALA A 353 2.04 10.86 9.28
C ALA A 353 1.50 12.30 9.20
N MET A 354 0.49 12.56 8.36
CA MET A 354 -0.11 13.90 8.24
C MET A 354 -1.15 14.23 9.31
N ARG A 355 -1.50 13.28 10.19
CA ARG A 355 -2.40 13.57 11.32
C ARG A 355 -1.74 14.62 12.21
N ARG A 356 -2.52 15.59 12.69
CA ARG A 356 -2.03 16.68 13.55
C ARG A 356 -1.23 16.20 14.76
N THR A 357 -1.59 15.03 15.30
CA THR A 357 -0.95 14.41 16.47
C THR A 357 0.31 13.60 16.17
N VAL A 358 0.67 13.42 14.89
CA VAL A 358 1.80 12.59 14.44
C VAL A 358 2.79 13.39 13.61
N ARG A 359 2.33 14.48 12.99
CA ARG A 359 3.11 15.34 12.09
C ARG A 359 4.41 15.89 12.72
N SER A 360 4.44 16.09 14.04
CA SER A 360 5.67 16.49 14.75
C SER A 360 6.72 15.39 14.82
N ASP A 361 6.29 14.14 14.71
CA ASP A 361 7.11 12.96 14.99
C ASP A 361 7.68 12.39 13.68
N VAL A 362 6.89 12.39 12.60
CA VAL A 362 7.27 11.82 11.29
C VAL A 362 7.15 12.87 10.18
N ASP A 363 8.30 13.27 9.63
CA ASP A 363 8.43 14.33 8.63
C ASP A 363 8.09 13.83 7.21
N PHE A 364 8.56 12.64 6.83
CA PHE A 364 8.33 12.08 5.50
C PHE A 364 7.95 10.61 5.52
N VAL A 365 7.17 10.19 4.52
CA VAL A 365 6.86 8.78 4.28
C VAL A 365 7.09 8.43 2.82
N ILE A 366 8.00 7.47 2.60
CA ILE A 366 8.28 6.91 1.28
C ILE A 366 8.16 5.39 1.28
N THR A 367 7.95 4.84 0.10
CA THR A 367 7.83 3.41 -0.12
C THR A 367 9.14 2.74 -0.52
N PHE A 368 9.20 1.41 -0.44
CA PHE A 368 10.37 0.66 -0.90
C PHE A 368 10.62 0.84 -2.41
N GLU A 369 9.54 0.91 -3.20
CA GLU A 369 9.62 1.19 -4.64
C GLU A 369 10.15 2.60 -4.93
N GLU A 370 9.71 3.60 -4.17
CA GLU A 370 10.20 4.99 -4.23
C GLU A 370 11.68 5.08 -3.83
N LEU A 371 12.07 4.43 -2.73
CA LEU A 371 13.47 4.37 -2.29
C LEU A 371 14.38 3.70 -3.33
N THR A 372 13.89 2.69 -4.05
CA THR A 372 14.64 2.06 -5.14
C THR A 372 14.99 3.09 -6.22
N GLY A 373 14.04 3.97 -6.57
CA GLY A 373 14.30 5.06 -7.51
C GLY A 373 15.37 6.03 -7.02
N MET A 374 15.42 6.31 -5.71
CA MET A 374 16.47 7.15 -5.11
C MET A 374 17.87 6.52 -5.21
N PHE A 375 17.99 5.23 -4.90
CA PHE A 375 19.26 4.50 -5.04
C PHE A 375 19.73 4.46 -6.51
N GLU A 376 18.82 4.12 -7.43
CA GLU A 376 19.13 4.07 -8.87
C GLU A 376 19.57 5.44 -9.40
N ALA A 377 18.93 6.52 -8.97
CA ALA A 377 19.28 7.88 -9.38
C ALA A 377 20.67 8.29 -8.88
N LYS A 378 21.05 7.87 -7.68
CA LYS A 378 22.39 8.14 -7.10
C LYS A 378 23.47 7.15 -7.57
N GLY A 379 23.09 6.13 -8.35
CA GLY A 379 24.01 5.10 -8.83
C GLY A 379 24.52 4.16 -7.73
N ILE A 380 23.78 3.99 -6.63
CA ILE A 380 24.16 3.11 -5.52
C ILE A 380 23.81 1.66 -5.88
N LEU A 381 24.83 0.81 -5.98
CA LEU A 381 24.68 -0.61 -6.26
C LEU A 381 24.59 -1.41 -4.97
N LEU A 382 23.36 -1.67 -4.51
CA LEU A 382 23.10 -2.28 -3.19
C LEU A 382 23.77 -3.65 -3.00
N GLU A 383 23.93 -4.46 -4.04
CA GLU A 383 24.61 -5.76 -3.96
C GLU A 383 26.13 -5.67 -3.77
N GLU A 384 26.72 -4.49 -4.01
CA GLU A 384 28.16 -4.24 -3.89
C GLU A 384 28.54 -3.52 -2.58
N ILE A 385 27.54 -3.15 -1.78
CA ILE A 385 27.75 -2.45 -0.50
C ILE A 385 28.46 -3.37 0.50
N GLN A 386 29.53 -2.87 1.09
CA GLN A 386 30.16 -3.51 2.24
C GLN A 386 29.39 -3.11 3.51
N ALA A 387 28.92 -4.08 4.27
CA ALA A 387 28.27 -3.83 5.57
C ALA A 387 29.28 -3.24 6.58
N LEU A 388 29.08 -1.98 6.97
CA LEU A 388 29.87 -1.30 7.99
C LEU A 388 29.06 -1.04 9.27
N ASP A 389 27.73 -1.01 9.15
CA ASP A 389 26.79 -0.73 10.22
C ASP A 389 25.90 -1.94 10.49
N THR A 390 25.64 -2.23 11.77
CA THR A 390 24.73 -3.31 12.16
C THR A 390 23.30 -2.81 12.38
N MET A 391 22.35 -3.58 11.87
CA MET A 391 20.91 -3.38 12.09
C MET A 391 20.39 -4.45 13.05
N ASP A 392 20.50 -4.15 14.36
CA ASP A 392 20.02 -5.04 15.41
C ASP A 392 19.42 -4.26 16.58
N GLY A 393 18.17 -3.82 16.42
CA GLY A 393 17.46 -3.06 17.46
C GLY A 393 16.20 -3.74 17.98
N ALA A 394 15.65 -4.71 17.24
CA ALA A 394 14.31 -5.25 17.51
C ALA A 394 14.29 -6.77 17.71
N THR A 395 13.23 -7.24 18.35
CA THR A 395 13.03 -8.66 18.65
C THR A 395 12.29 -9.38 17.53
N ALA A 396 12.25 -10.72 17.62
CA ALA A 396 11.47 -11.55 16.68
C ALA A 396 9.97 -11.17 16.67
N ALA A 397 9.41 -10.71 17.80
CA ALA A 397 8.02 -10.28 17.89
C ALA A 397 7.75 -9.07 16.97
N GLY A 398 8.48 -7.97 17.18
CA GLY A 398 8.36 -6.75 16.38
C GLY A 398 8.69 -6.96 14.91
N ARG A 399 9.73 -7.73 14.58
CA ARG A 399 10.07 -8.07 13.18
C ARG A 399 8.95 -8.87 12.50
N GLY A 400 8.18 -9.66 13.26
CA GLY A 400 7.05 -10.44 12.78
C GLY A 400 5.85 -9.62 12.29
N TYR A 401 5.69 -8.35 12.68
CA TYR A 401 4.54 -7.50 12.30
C TYR A 401 4.35 -7.33 10.79
N GLY A 402 5.39 -7.56 10.00
CA GLY A 402 5.33 -7.35 8.56
C GLY A 402 4.42 -8.33 7.80
N VAL A 403 4.02 -9.46 8.40
CA VAL A 403 3.12 -10.45 7.78
C VAL A 403 1.73 -10.46 8.42
N ALA A 404 0.72 -10.88 7.65
CA ALA A 404 -0.60 -11.19 8.17
C ALA A 404 -0.52 -12.23 9.30
N GLY A 405 -1.18 -11.96 10.44
CA GLY A 405 -1.15 -12.77 11.65
C GLY A 405 0.07 -12.49 12.54
N GLY A 406 1.02 -11.68 12.06
CA GLY A 406 2.25 -11.37 12.77
C GLY A 406 2.05 -10.53 14.01
N VAL A 407 1.08 -9.61 13.98
CA VAL A 407 0.73 -8.75 15.12
C VAL A 407 0.08 -9.57 16.21
N ALA A 408 -0.95 -10.34 15.87
CA ALA A 408 -1.62 -11.21 16.84
C ALA A 408 -0.66 -12.26 17.41
N SER A 409 0.22 -12.85 16.59
CA SER A 409 1.22 -13.81 17.06
C SER A 409 2.22 -13.18 18.03
N ALA A 410 2.62 -11.92 17.82
CA ALA A 410 3.50 -11.21 18.73
C ALA A 410 2.82 -10.93 20.07
N ILE A 411 1.58 -10.44 20.05
CA ILE A 411 0.78 -10.20 21.27
C ILE A 411 0.53 -11.51 22.02
N GLU A 412 0.15 -12.57 21.32
CA GLU A 412 -0.03 -13.91 21.89
C GLU A 412 1.22 -14.41 22.60
N SER A 413 2.38 -14.21 21.97
CA SER A 413 3.66 -14.65 22.54
C SER A 413 4.02 -13.84 23.80
N CYS A 414 3.72 -12.54 23.81
CA CYS A 414 3.90 -11.70 25.01
C CYS A 414 2.95 -12.13 26.14
N ILE A 415 1.67 -12.42 25.84
CA ILE A 415 0.71 -12.89 26.84
C ILE A 415 1.13 -14.23 27.43
N LYS A 416 1.56 -15.19 26.59
CA LYS A 416 1.99 -16.51 27.07
C LYS A 416 3.21 -16.43 28.00
N GLU A 417 4.12 -15.51 27.74
CA GLU A 417 5.33 -15.34 28.55
C GLU A 417 5.05 -14.57 29.84
N TYR A 418 4.36 -13.44 29.75
CA TYR A 418 4.23 -12.47 30.85
C TYR A 418 2.92 -12.59 31.63
N TYR A 419 1.90 -13.22 31.06
CA TYR A 419 0.56 -13.40 31.64
C TYR A 419 0.04 -14.85 31.41
N PRO A 420 0.78 -15.89 31.85
CA PRO A 420 0.57 -17.29 31.45
C PRO A 420 -0.82 -17.85 31.82
N ASP A 421 -1.51 -17.25 32.79
CA ASP A 421 -2.84 -17.66 33.23
C ASP A 421 -3.98 -17.07 32.37
N THR A 422 -3.66 -16.23 31.38
CA THR A 422 -4.67 -15.59 30.52
C THR A 422 -4.89 -16.41 29.25
N GLU A 423 -6.14 -16.85 29.03
CA GLU A 423 -6.55 -17.45 27.76
C GLU A 423 -6.77 -16.37 26.71
N ILE A 424 -6.20 -16.58 25.51
CA ILE A 424 -6.33 -15.65 24.39
C ILE A 424 -7.08 -16.27 23.22
N HIS A 425 -8.07 -15.54 22.70
CA HIS A 425 -8.77 -15.90 21.48
C HIS A 425 -8.39 -14.92 20.36
N ILE A 426 -7.87 -15.45 19.26
CA ILE A 426 -7.36 -14.65 18.15
C ILE A 426 -8.23 -14.84 16.93
N GLU A 427 -8.54 -13.72 16.29
CA GLU A 427 -9.14 -13.70 14.98
C GLU A 427 -8.29 -12.86 14.03
N HIS A 428 -8.21 -13.33 12.79
CA HIS A 428 -7.41 -12.67 11.76
C HIS A 428 -8.25 -12.40 10.52
N ALA A 429 -8.17 -11.18 10.00
CA ALA A 429 -8.84 -10.79 8.78
C ALA A 429 -7.90 -10.07 7.81
N GLU A 430 -7.88 -10.56 6.57
CA GLU A 430 -7.06 -10.03 5.49
C GLU A 430 -7.92 -9.45 4.38
N SER A 431 -7.47 -8.34 3.80
CA SER A 431 -8.26 -7.49 2.90
C SER A 431 -9.33 -6.69 3.64
N LEU A 432 -9.62 -5.49 3.12
CA LEU A 432 -10.69 -4.66 3.67
C LEU A 432 -12.08 -5.32 3.58
N SER A 433 -12.29 -6.25 2.65
CA SER A 433 -13.54 -6.99 2.51
C SER A 433 -13.76 -7.97 3.68
N GLU A 434 -12.74 -8.77 4.03
CA GLU A 434 -12.84 -9.66 5.20
C GLU A 434 -12.82 -8.87 6.50
N CYS A 435 -12.01 -7.81 6.58
CA CYS A 435 -12.03 -6.85 7.67
C CYS A 435 -13.44 -6.29 7.93
N LYS A 436 -14.17 -5.93 6.86
CA LYS A 436 -15.55 -5.47 6.98
C LYS A 436 -16.48 -6.56 7.50
N LYS A 437 -16.33 -7.80 7.01
CA LYS A 437 -17.13 -8.95 7.49
C LYS A 437 -16.89 -9.23 8.97
N ILE A 438 -15.63 -9.23 9.42
CA ILE A 438 -15.34 -9.52 10.82
C ILE A 438 -15.83 -8.41 11.75
N LEU A 439 -15.76 -7.14 11.35
CA LEU A 439 -16.37 -6.03 12.10
C LEU A 439 -17.89 -6.18 12.20
N MET A 440 -18.56 -6.64 11.15
CA MET A 440 -20.00 -6.95 11.21
C MET A 440 -20.30 -8.08 12.22
N LEU A 441 -19.46 -9.11 12.29
CA LEU A 441 -19.61 -10.20 13.27
C LEU A 441 -19.32 -9.73 14.70
N ALA A 442 -18.29 -8.92 14.89
CA ALA A 442 -17.94 -8.33 16.18
C ALA A 442 -19.04 -7.40 16.70
N LYS A 443 -19.60 -6.54 15.82
CA LYS A 443 -20.78 -5.71 16.11
C LYS A 443 -21.99 -6.55 16.55
N ALA A 444 -22.15 -7.74 15.97
CA ALA A 444 -23.21 -8.68 16.33
C ALA A 444 -22.93 -9.48 17.62
N GLY A 445 -21.85 -9.16 18.36
CA GLY A 445 -21.45 -9.84 19.60
C GLY A 445 -20.85 -11.24 19.39
N LYS A 446 -20.58 -11.64 18.13
CA LYS A 446 -20.09 -12.99 17.80
C LYS A 446 -18.58 -13.16 17.96
N LYS A 447 -17.86 -12.08 18.33
CA LYS A 447 -16.41 -12.04 18.50
C LYS A 447 -16.01 -11.48 19.87
N ASN A 448 -16.88 -11.62 20.87
CA ASN A 448 -16.54 -11.21 22.23
C ASN A 448 -15.39 -12.07 22.78
N GLY A 449 -14.54 -11.48 23.61
CA GLY A 449 -13.32 -12.10 24.13
C GLY A 449 -12.19 -12.25 23.11
N CYS A 450 -12.32 -11.69 21.89
CA CYS A 450 -11.31 -11.85 20.85
C CYS A 450 -10.35 -10.66 20.76
N LEU A 451 -9.08 -10.95 20.49
CA LEU A 451 -8.14 -10.05 19.84
C LEU A 451 -8.31 -10.19 18.32
N ILE A 452 -8.65 -9.11 17.64
CA ILE A 452 -8.92 -9.11 16.20
C ILE A 452 -7.82 -8.34 15.47
N GLU A 453 -7.00 -9.06 14.72
CA GLU A 453 -6.04 -8.48 13.80
C GLU A 453 -6.69 -8.21 12.44
N GLY A 454 -6.66 -6.95 12.01
CA GLY A 454 -7.14 -6.54 10.69
C GLY A 454 -6.01 -5.99 9.82
N MET A 455 -5.81 -6.61 8.66
CA MET A 455 -4.83 -6.18 7.67
C MET A 455 -5.52 -5.82 6.35
N ALA A 456 -5.36 -4.57 5.92
CA ALA A 456 -5.99 -4.10 4.68
C ALA A 456 -5.44 -4.78 3.40
N CYS A 457 -4.22 -5.32 3.47
CA CYS A 457 -3.55 -6.00 2.36
C CYS A 457 -3.55 -7.52 2.60
N PRO A 458 -3.94 -8.36 1.61
CA PRO A 458 -3.83 -9.82 1.72
C PRO A 458 -2.36 -10.25 1.79
N GLY A 459 -1.93 -10.83 2.91
CA GLY A 459 -0.56 -11.15 3.27
C GLY A 459 0.08 -10.18 4.27
N GLY A 460 -0.62 -9.11 4.68
CA GLY A 460 -0.10 -8.09 5.60
C GLY A 460 0.80 -7.06 4.91
N CYS A 461 1.74 -6.46 5.65
CA CYS A 461 2.57 -5.37 5.14
C CYS A 461 3.53 -5.80 4.01
N VAL A 462 3.98 -7.06 3.98
CA VAL A 462 4.73 -7.64 2.85
C VAL A 462 3.96 -7.64 1.52
N ALA A 463 2.64 -7.44 1.58
CA ALA A 463 1.76 -7.28 0.42
C ALA A 463 1.28 -5.83 0.22
N GLY A 464 1.93 -4.87 0.89
CA GLY A 464 1.63 -3.44 0.76
C GLY A 464 1.82 -2.92 -0.67
N ALA A 465 1.25 -1.75 -0.94
CA ALA A 465 1.17 -1.21 -2.29
C ALA A 465 2.53 -0.75 -2.87
N GLY A 466 3.52 -0.50 -2.00
CA GLY A 466 4.85 -0.01 -2.37
C GLY A 466 5.97 -1.04 -2.19
N THR A 467 5.68 -2.33 -2.34
CA THR A 467 6.67 -3.42 -2.25
C THR A 467 7.33 -3.74 -3.58
N ASN A 468 8.52 -4.35 -3.51
CA ASN A 468 9.35 -4.67 -4.67
C ASN A 468 9.32 -6.14 -5.10
N ILE A 469 8.89 -7.06 -4.24
CA ILE A 469 8.99 -8.49 -4.54
C ILE A 469 7.64 -9.17 -4.37
N ALA A 470 7.55 -10.40 -4.87
CA ALA A 470 6.34 -11.19 -4.73
C ALA A 470 6.07 -11.52 -3.26
N ILE A 471 4.79 -11.55 -2.89
CA ILE A 471 4.34 -11.79 -1.52
C ILE A 471 4.99 -13.07 -0.94
N PRO A 472 5.01 -14.23 -1.64
CA PRO A 472 5.62 -15.43 -1.07
C PRO A 472 7.12 -15.29 -0.78
N VAL A 473 7.85 -14.52 -1.60
CA VAL A 473 9.29 -14.26 -1.38
C VAL A 473 9.46 -13.34 -0.18
N ALA A 474 8.72 -12.23 -0.13
CA ALA A 474 8.78 -11.28 0.98
C ALA A 474 8.41 -11.94 2.32
N THR A 475 7.36 -12.77 2.34
CA THR A 475 6.95 -13.54 3.51
C THR A 475 8.05 -14.48 3.97
N LYS A 476 8.66 -15.24 3.04
CA LYS A 476 9.73 -16.19 3.36
C LYS A 476 10.94 -15.47 3.96
N ASP A 477 11.40 -14.40 3.32
CA ASP A 477 12.61 -13.69 3.74
C ASP A 477 12.42 -13.00 5.10
N LEU A 478 11.26 -12.38 5.32
CA LEU A 478 10.90 -11.78 6.60
C LEU A 478 10.81 -12.82 7.73
N LEU A 479 10.16 -13.97 7.48
CA LEU A 479 10.09 -15.04 8.48
C LEU A 479 11.47 -15.64 8.78
N GLY A 480 12.35 -15.73 7.78
CA GLY A 480 13.75 -16.10 7.96
C GLY A 480 14.47 -15.14 8.91
N TYR A 481 14.34 -13.83 8.68
CA TYR A 481 14.93 -12.79 9.53
C TYR A 481 14.37 -12.79 10.95
N LYS A 482 13.04 -12.92 11.09
CA LYS A 482 12.37 -13.12 12.39
C LYS A 482 12.98 -14.31 13.15
N ASN A 483 13.10 -15.46 12.50
CA ASN A 483 13.58 -16.68 13.16
C ASN A 483 15.06 -16.58 13.57
N ALA A 484 15.88 -15.85 12.80
CA ALA A 484 17.28 -15.60 13.08
C ALA A 484 17.52 -14.59 14.21
N SER A 485 16.50 -13.85 14.65
CA SER A 485 16.64 -12.84 15.70
C SER A 485 17.05 -13.47 17.03
N GLU A 486 18.07 -12.93 17.70
CA GLU A 486 18.57 -13.45 18.98
C GLU A 486 17.53 -13.27 20.09
N LYS A 487 17.05 -12.03 20.28
CA LYS A 487 15.94 -11.72 21.19
C LYS A 487 14.61 -12.11 20.57
N LYS A 488 13.81 -12.90 21.29
CA LYS A 488 12.51 -13.39 20.79
C LYS A 488 11.34 -12.48 21.14
N LEU A 489 11.36 -11.90 22.34
CA LEU A 489 10.31 -11.04 22.87
C LEU A 489 10.92 -9.76 23.46
N PRO A 490 10.19 -8.64 23.44
CA PRO A 490 10.57 -7.43 24.18
C PRO A 490 10.54 -7.67 25.69
N GLU A 491 11.29 -6.86 26.44
CA GLU A 491 11.28 -6.89 27.91
C GLU A 491 9.92 -6.43 28.46
N ALA A 492 9.52 -6.96 29.62
CA ALA A 492 8.17 -6.77 30.16
C ALA A 492 7.84 -5.31 30.54
N ASP A 493 8.86 -4.51 30.83
CA ASP A 493 8.78 -3.10 31.18
C ASP A 493 8.92 -2.16 29.98
N VAL A 494 9.05 -2.70 28.76
CA VAL A 494 9.05 -1.89 27.54
C VAL A 494 7.70 -1.19 27.40
N ARG A 495 7.73 0.13 27.24
CA ARG A 495 6.56 0.99 27.10
C ARG A 495 6.71 1.89 25.88
N GLN A 496 5.59 2.29 25.31
CA GLN A 496 5.57 3.32 24.29
C GLN A 496 5.89 4.69 24.92
N PRO A 497 6.61 5.56 24.21
CA PRO A 497 6.85 6.93 24.65
C PRO A 497 5.53 7.73 24.67
N GLU A 498 5.45 8.71 25.57
CA GLU A 498 4.26 9.57 25.78
C GLU A 498 3.89 10.42 24.56
#